data_AF-A0A1U7CT78-F1
#
_entry.id   AF-A0A1U7CT78-F1
#
_cell.length_a   1.000
_cell.length_b   1.000
_cell.length_c   1.000
_cell.angle_alpha   90.00
_cell.angle_beta   90.00
_cell.angle_gamma   90.00
#
_symmetry.space_group_name_H-M   'P 1'
#
loop_
_entity.id
_entity.type
_entity.pdbx_description
1 polymer ?
#
loop_
_entity_poly.entity_id
_entity_poly.type
_entity_poly.pdbx_seq_one_letter_code
_entity_poly.pdbx_strand_id
1 'polypeptide(L)'
;MKTLEKIDLDIAQCKSDLVEFKNLLDGKSALSERKDILPFFKSHKHLAALIGSYNAKINQFDRIGNEFILFGDYSCDLVVGDSASRHFCFVEFEDASPTSVFTRKKGKSTPEWSSRFDHGFSQIIDWFLILDDQRRTGLHKSKFEVDVIQYIGLLVVGRRKDLDDAQHERMVWRSERVSVAGRQVNCITFDELYETLALKIKIFG
;
A
#
# COMPACT_ATOMS: atom_id res chain seq x y z
N MET A 1 -20.94 -9.82 -2.35
CA MET A 1 -19.52 -9.57 -2.72
C MET A 1 -19.22 -8.12 -2.39
N LYS A 2 -18.17 -7.80 -1.63
CA LYS A 2 -17.81 -6.38 -1.40
C LYS A 2 -17.38 -5.79 -2.75
N THR A 3 -18.06 -4.74 -3.20
CA THR A 3 -17.68 -3.93 -4.35
C THR A 3 -16.84 -2.75 -3.88
N LEU A 4 -16.12 -2.11 -4.81
CA LEU A 4 -15.44 -0.86 -4.51
C LEU A 4 -16.48 0.24 -4.21
N GLU A 5 -16.20 1.01 -3.18
CA GLU A 5 -16.96 2.19 -2.81
C GLU A 5 -16.55 3.35 -3.73
N LYS A 6 -17.53 4.15 -4.17
CA LYS A 6 -17.27 5.42 -4.84
C LYS A 6 -16.96 6.47 -3.81
N ILE A 7 -15.91 7.24 -4.04
CA ILE A 7 -15.49 8.34 -3.16
C ILE A 7 -15.21 9.58 -4.01
N ASP A 8 -15.57 10.74 -3.48
CA ASP A 8 -15.11 12.03 -3.99
C ASP A 8 -14.03 12.55 -3.02
N LEU A 9 -12.85 12.85 -3.55
CA LEU A 9 -11.68 13.11 -2.72
C LEU A 9 -11.77 14.50 -2.08
N ASP A 10 -12.02 14.54 -0.76
CA ASP A 10 -11.96 15.76 0.03
C ASP A 10 -10.52 16.05 0.51
N ILE A 11 -9.87 17.03 -0.13
CA ILE A 11 -8.50 17.44 0.23
C ILE A 11 -8.44 18.15 1.60
N ALA A 12 -9.51 18.83 2.03
CA ALA A 12 -9.54 19.43 3.35
C ALA A 12 -9.59 18.34 4.43
N GLN A 13 -10.36 17.28 4.20
CA GLN A 13 -10.36 16.10 5.08
C GLN A 13 -8.99 15.39 5.06
N CYS A 14 -8.36 15.23 3.90
CA CYS A 14 -6.98 14.69 3.81
C CYS A 14 -5.99 15.49 4.67
N LYS A 15 -6.10 16.83 4.71
CA LYS A 15 -5.23 17.68 5.54
C LYS A 15 -5.42 17.37 7.03
N SER A 16 -6.67 17.22 7.49
CA SER A 16 -6.99 16.83 8.87
C SER A 16 -6.49 15.41 9.19
N ASP A 17 -6.83 14.45 8.34
CA ASP A 17 -6.41 13.05 8.47
C ASP A 17 -4.88 12.91 8.54
N LEU A 18 -4.14 13.71 7.75
CA LEU A 18 -2.68 13.70 7.74
C LEU A 18 -2.08 14.13 9.08
N VAL A 19 -2.71 15.09 9.77
CA VAL A 19 -2.29 15.50 11.13
C VAL A 19 -2.49 14.35 12.11
N GLU A 20 -3.61 13.65 12.02
CA GLU A 20 -3.86 12.46 12.84
C GLU A 20 -2.89 11.33 12.53
N PHE A 21 -2.54 11.14 11.26
CA PHE A 21 -1.54 10.15 10.86
C PHE A 21 -0.17 10.49 11.46
N LYS A 22 0.25 11.75 11.41
CA LYS A 22 1.48 12.20 12.07
C LYS A 22 1.45 11.91 13.57
N ASN A 23 0.35 12.23 14.24
CA ASN A 23 0.20 11.98 15.67
C ASN A 23 0.30 10.47 15.99
N LEU A 24 -0.26 9.61 15.15
CA LEU A 24 -0.12 8.16 15.27
C LEU A 24 1.34 7.72 15.14
N LEU A 25 2.05 8.24 14.13
CA LEU A 25 3.46 7.93 13.89
C LEU A 25 4.39 8.43 15.00
N ASP A 26 4.13 9.60 15.57
CA ASP A 26 4.94 10.20 16.63
C ASP A 26 4.61 9.60 18.01
N GLY A 27 3.37 9.18 18.23
CA GLY A 27 2.89 8.69 19.52
C GLY A 27 3.32 7.27 19.88
N LYS A 28 3.83 6.48 18.93
CA LYS A 28 4.22 5.08 19.15
C LYS A 28 5.57 4.74 18.50
N SER A 29 6.40 4.00 19.24
CA SER A 29 7.66 3.48 18.72
C SER A 29 7.45 2.32 17.75
N ALA A 30 6.39 1.52 17.96
CA ALA A 30 5.96 0.45 17.07
C ALA A 30 4.44 0.48 16.86
N LEU A 31 3.99 0.17 15.65
CA LEU A 31 2.57 0.12 15.28
C LEU A 31 2.20 -1.30 14.87
N SER A 32 1.08 -1.80 15.41
CA SER A 32 0.50 -3.07 15.01
C SER A 32 -0.43 -2.88 13.81
N GLU A 33 -0.29 -3.72 12.79
CA GLU A 33 -1.17 -3.77 11.62
C GLU A 33 -2.66 -3.74 12.04
N ARG A 34 -3.09 -4.72 12.85
CA ARG A 34 -4.49 -4.92 13.22
C ARG A 34 -5.05 -3.92 14.22
N LYS A 35 -4.21 -3.37 15.09
CA LYS A 35 -4.66 -2.50 16.20
C LYS A 35 -4.55 -1.02 15.88
N ASP A 36 -3.59 -0.65 15.02
CA ASP A 36 -3.24 0.73 14.76
C ASP A 36 -3.47 1.09 13.29
N ILE A 37 -2.86 0.36 12.37
CA ILE A 37 -2.76 0.76 10.96
C ILE A 37 -4.08 0.54 10.19
N LEU A 38 -4.61 -0.69 10.20
CA LEU A 38 -5.85 -1.01 9.48
C LEU A 38 -7.04 -0.22 10.02
N PRO A 39 -7.25 -0.10 11.35
CA PRO A 39 -8.33 0.74 11.87
C PRO A 39 -8.17 2.21 11.46
N PHE A 40 -6.93 2.74 11.46
CA PHE A 40 -6.66 4.11 11.06
C PHE A 40 -7.06 4.38 9.62
N PHE A 41 -6.53 3.64 8.64
CA PHE A 41 -6.85 3.92 7.23
C PHE A 41 -8.30 3.61 6.86
N LYS A 42 -8.96 2.69 7.59
CA LYS A 42 -10.39 2.41 7.44
C LYS A 42 -11.27 3.59 7.88
N SER A 43 -10.88 4.32 8.92
CA SER A 43 -11.62 5.50 9.39
C SER A 43 -11.26 6.79 8.63
N HIS A 44 -10.09 6.86 8.01
CA HIS A 44 -9.58 8.04 7.28
C HIS A 44 -9.60 7.81 5.76
N LYS A 45 -10.79 7.59 5.20
CA LYS A 45 -10.96 7.12 3.81
C LYS A 45 -10.38 8.08 2.76
N HIS A 46 -10.40 9.38 3.01
CA HIS A 46 -9.87 10.36 2.05
C HIS A 46 -8.35 10.29 1.99
N LEU A 47 -7.68 10.26 3.15
CA LEU A 47 -6.23 10.02 3.19
C LEU A 47 -5.86 8.64 2.62
N ALA A 48 -6.63 7.60 2.94
CA ALA A 48 -6.43 6.26 2.38
C ALA A 48 -6.57 6.25 0.85
N ALA A 49 -7.56 6.95 0.28
CA ALA A 49 -7.70 7.10 -1.16
C ALA A 49 -6.47 7.80 -1.77
N LEU A 50 -5.89 8.79 -1.10
CA LEU A 50 -4.71 9.49 -1.61
C LEU A 50 -3.45 8.61 -1.71
N ILE A 51 -3.40 7.47 -1.00
CA ILE A 51 -2.34 6.46 -1.14
C ILE A 51 -2.25 5.93 -2.58
N GLY A 52 -3.36 5.93 -3.33
CA GLY A 52 -3.36 5.56 -4.74
C GLY A 52 -2.40 6.39 -5.60
N SER A 53 -1.89 7.53 -5.10
CA SER A 53 -1.00 8.44 -5.83
C SER A 53 0.40 7.86 -6.09
N TYR A 54 0.74 6.72 -5.48
CA TYR A 54 1.89 5.89 -5.87
C TYR A 54 1.74 5.31 -7.27
N ASN A 55 0.52 5.12 -7.74
CA ASN A 55 0.26 4.88 -9.15
C ASN A 55 0.11 6.23 -9.86
N ALA A 56 1.17 6.68 -10.54
CA ALA A 56 1.20 7.96 -11.25
C ALA A 56 0.16 8.08 -12.39
N LYS A 57 -0.56 7.00 -12.72
CA LYS A 57 -1.64 7.00 -13.71
C LYS A 57 -3.04 7.16 -13.11
N ILE A 58 -3.18 7.11 -11.78
CA ILE A 58 -4.42 7.41 -11.07
C ILE A 58 -4.54 8.92 -10.91
N ASN A 59 -5.63 9.50 -11.43
CA ASN A 59 -5.87 10.94 -11.36
C ASN A 59 -7.08 11.35 -10.50
N GLN A 60 -8.06 10.46 -10.34
CA GLN A 60 -9.34 10.80 -9.69
C GLN A 60 -9.54 10.18 -8.30
N PHE A 61 -8.82 9.11 -7.96
CA PHE A 61 -8.97 8.38 -6.68
C PHE A 61 -10.44 8.04 -6.34
N ASP A 62 -11.24 7.70 -7.35
CA ASP A 62 -12.71 7.64 -7.27
C ASP A 62 -13.27 6.28 -6.84
N ARG A 63 -12.39 5.31 -6.59
CA ARG A 63 -12.74 3.98 -6.08
C ARG A 63 -11.85 3.62 -4.91
N ILE A 64 -12.45 3.08 -3.85
CA ILE A 64 -11.73 2.60 -2.67
C ILE A 64 -12.33 1.29 -2.15
N GLY A 65 -11.49 0.39 -1.65
CA GLY A 65 -11.91 -0.83 -0.96
C GLY A 65 -10.98 -1.14 0.19
N ASN A 66 -11.53 -1.38 1.38
CA ASN A 66 -10.78 -1.80 2.57
C ASN A 66 -11.03 -3.29 2.83
N GLU A 67 -9.97 -4.04 3.15
CA GLU A 67 -10.00 -5.50 3.32
C GLU A 67 -10.77 -6.11 2.13
N PHE A 68 -10.32 -5.74 0.93
CA PHE A 68 -10.99 -6.01 -0.33
C PHE A 68 -10.59 -7.39 -0.82
N ILE A 69 -11.54 -8.31 -0.70
CA ILE A 69 -11.44 -9.65 -1.28
C ILE A 69 -11.25 -9.48 -2.78
N LEU A 70 -10.23 -10.06 -3.40
CA LEU A 70 -10.03 -10.08 -4.85
C LEU A 70 -10.85 -11.22 -5.46
N PHE A 71 -10.35 -12.44 -5.32
CA PHE A 71 -10.97 -13.69 -5.77
C PHE A 71 -10.61 -14.81 -4.79
N GLY A 72 -11.55 -15.72 -4.53
CA GLY A 72 -11.33 -16.78 -3.54
C GLY A 72 -10.98 -16.21 -2.16
N ASP A 73 -9.88 -16.69 -1.59
CA ASP A 73 -9.41 -16.35 -0.24
C ASP A 73 -8.40 -15.19 -0.20
N TYR A 74 -8.09 -14.58 -1.36
CA TYR A 74 -7.18 -13.43 -1.41
C TYR A 74 -7.90 -12.15 -1.03
N SER A 75 -7.31 -11.38 -0.12
CA SER A 75 -7.75 -10.04 0.27
C SER A 75 -6.56 -9.11 0.31
N CYS A 76 -6.74 -7.89 -0.19
CA CYS A 76 -5.80 -6.80 0.03
C CYS A 76 -6.32 -5.86 1.11
N ASP A 77 -5.41 -5.25 1.88
CA ASP A 77 -5.81 -4.35 2.95
C ASP A 77 -6.49 -3.10 2.42
N LEU A 78 -5.96 -2.54 1.34
CA LEU A 78 -6.53 -1.38 0.66
C LEU A 78 -6.35 -1.52 -0.85
N VAL A 79 -7.37 -1.10 -1.59
CA VAL A 79 -7.30 -0.86 -3.03
C VAL A 79 -7.85 0.52 -3.32
N VAL A 80 -7.14 1.26 -4.16
CA VAL A 80 -7.58 2.55 -4.69
C VAL A 80 -7.59 2.47 -6.20
N GLY A 81 -8.62 3.03 -6.83
CA GLY A 81 -8.77 3.04 -8.28
C GLY A 81 -9.10 4.39 -8.86
N ASP A 82 -8.85 4.49 -10.15
CA ASP A 82 -9.40 5.49 -11.07
C ASP A 82 -10.21 4.74 -12.13
N SER A 83 -11.53 4.81 -12.02
CA SER A 83 -12.44 4.06 -12.89
C SER A 83 -12.39 4.53 -14.35
N ALA A 84 -12.03 5.79 -14.59
CA ALA A 84 -11.92 6.35 -15.93
C ALA A 84 -10.64 5.90 -16.63
N SER A 85 -9.48 6.00 -15.96
CA SER A 85 -8.19 5.57 -16.51
C SER A 85 -7.96 4.06 -16.37
N ARG A 86 -8.77 3.37 -15.56
CA ARG A 86 -8.70 1.93 -15.25
C ARG A 86 -7.40 1.53 -14.54
N HIS A 87 -6.80 2.46 -13.82
CA HIS A 87 -5.58 2.21 -13.04
C HIS A 87 -5.93 2.01 -11.56
N PHE A 88 -5.27 1.03 -10.94
CA PHE A 88 -5.49 0.64 -9.56
C PHE A 88 -4.16 0.52 -8.80
N CYS A 89 -4.21 0.76 -7.50
CA CYS A 89 -3.10 0.57 -6.57
C CYS A 89 -3.59 -0.38 -5.48
N PHE A 90 -2.96 -1.56 -5.40
CA PHE A 90 -3.23 -2.53 -4.34
C PHE A 90 -2.18 -2.37 -3.26
N VAL A 91 -2.63 -2.23 -2.02
CA VAL A 91 -1.79 -1.89 -0.88
C VAL A 91 -1.87 -3.01 0.15
N GLU A 92 -0.71 -3.50 0.57
CA GLU A 92 -0.55 -4.34 1.76
C GLU A 92 0.11 -3.52 2.85
N PHE A 93 -0.48 -3.53 4.04
CA PHE A 93 0.10 -2.94 5.23
C PHE A 93 0.69 -4.03 6.10
N GLU A 94 1.95 -3.86 6.48
CA GLU A 94 2.57 -4.66 7.53
C GLU A 94 2.79 -3.80 8.77
N ASP A 95 3.25 -4.41 9.86
CA ASP A 95 3.52 -3.69 11.10
C ASP A 95 4.71 -2.71 10.97
N ALA A 96 4.80 -1.77 11.92
CA ALA A 96 5.84 -0.75 11.96
C ALA A 96 6.77 -0.97 13.16
N SER A 97 7.34 -2.15 13.30
CA SER A 97 8.32 -2.50 14.33
C SER A 97 9.76 -2.30 13.85
N PRO A 98 10.74 -2.18 14.77
CA PRO A 98 12.16 -2.10 14.40
C PRO A 98 12.70 -3.31 13.62
N THR A 99 11.97 -4.42 13.62
CA THR A 99 12.35 -5.66 12.92
C THR A 99 11.45 -5.99 11.74
N SER A 100 10.53 -5.09 11.36
CA SER A 100 9.54 -5.34 10.31
C SER A 100 10.17 -5.42 8.92
N VAL A 101 11.25 -4.70 8.65
CA VAL A 101 11.93 -4.75 7.34
C VAL A 101 13.10 -5.74 7.36
N PHE A 102 13.95 -5.65 8.38
CA PHE A 102 15.13 -6.50 8.52
C PHE A 102 15.22 -7.14 9.90
N THR A 103 15.78 -8.34 9.95
CA THR A 103 16.11 -9.05 11.19
C THR A 103 17.60 -9.38 11.23
N ARG A 104 18.19 -9.31 12.43
CA ARG A 104 19.58 -9.74 12.63
C ARG A 104 19.62 -11.22 12.97
N LYS A 105 20.45 -11.99 12.28
CA LYS A 105 20.77 -13.37 12.66
C LYS A 105 22.10 -13.44 13.39
N LYS A 106 22.18 -14.32 14.38
CA LYS A 106 23.41 -14.59 15.12
C LYS A 106 24.51 -15.03 14.16
N GLY A 107 25.68 -14.39 14.25
CA GLY A 107 26.85 -14.72 13.44
C GLY A 107 26.88 -14.10 12.04
N LYS A 108 25.95 -13.20 11.69
CA LYS A 108 25.98 -12.44 10.43
C LYS A 108 26.05 -10.94 10.72
N SER A 109 26.93 -10.24 9.99
CA SER A 109 27.04 -8.78 10.05
C SER A 109 25.91 -8.10 9.28
N THR A 110 25.52 -8.65 8.13
CA THR A 110 24.44 -8.12 7.29
C THR A 110 23.07 -8.61 7.77
N PRO A 111 22.12 -7.72 8.07
CA PRO A 111 20.74 -8.09 8.37
C PRO A 111 20.04 -8.76 7.18
N GLU A 112 19.16 -9.71 7.46
CA GLU A 112 18.33 -10.39 6.46
C GLU A 112 16.96 -9.73 6.38
N TRP A 113 16.28 -9.87 5.24
CA TRP A 113 14.87 -9.48 5.13
C TRP A 113 14.07 -10.19 6.23
N SER A 114 13.17 -9.47 6.87
CA SER A 114 12.32 -10.07 7.87
C SER A 114 11.31 -11.00 7.21
N SER A 115 10.82 -12.00 7.95
CA SER A 115 9.70 -12.82 7.51
C SER A 115 8.44 -12.01 7.25
N ARG A 116 8.30 -10.86 7.92
CA ARG A 116 7.14 -9.98 7.81
C ARG A 116 7.18 -9.20 6.49
N PHE A 117 8.34 -8.66 6.12
CA PHE A 117 8.56 -8.05 4.80
C PHE A 117 8.30 -9.04 3.66
N ASP A 118 8.90 -10.23 3.73
CA ASP A 118 8.76 -11.22 2.66
C ASP A 118 7.33 -11.79 2.60
N HIS A 119 6.61 -11.84 3.73
CA HIS A 119 5.20 -12.22 3.75
C HIS A 119 4.32 -11.23 3.00
N GLY A 120 4.30 -9.96 3.39
CA GLY A 120 3.51 -8.93 2.69
C GLY A 120 3.89 -8.81 1.22
N PHE A 121 5.19 -8.91 0.88
CA PHE A 121 5.62 -8.94 -0.52
C PHE A 121 5.07 -10.15 -1.27
N SER A 122 5.06 -11.33 -0.65
CA SER A 122 4.51 -12.56 -1.26
C SER A 122 3.00 -12.49 -1.50
N GLN A 123 2.24 -11.87 -0.59
CA GLN A 123 0.80 -11.66 -0.78
C GLN A 123 0.51 -10.80 -2.02
N ILE A 124 1.30 -9.74 -2.26
CA ILE A 124 1.17 -8.92 -3.46
C ILE A 124 1.44 -9.74 -4.73
N ILE A 125 2.44 -10.63 -4.72
CA ILE A 125 2.72 -11.53 -5.84
C ILE A 125 1.52 -12.44 -6.11
N ASP A 126 0.94 -13.03 -5.06
CA ASP A 126 -0.21 -13.90 -5.18
C ASP A 126 -1.44 -13.16 -5.74
N TRP A 127 -1.63 -11.90 -5.34
CA TRP A 127 -2.66 -11.05 -5.93
C TRP A 127 -2.42 -10.80 -7.41
N PHE A 128 -1.16 -10.54 -7.82
CA PHE A 128 -0.84 -10.33 -9.23
C PHE A 128 -1.16 -11.57 -10.06
N LEU A 129 -0.81 -12.75 -9.55
CA LEU A 129 -1.12 -14.03 -10.19
C LEU A 129 -2.63 -14.19 -10.41
N ILE A 130 -3.44 -14.03 -9.36
CA ILE A 130 -4.90 -14.24 -9.48
C ILE A 130 -5.57 -13.15 -10.31
N LEU A 131 -5.06 -11.91 -10.27
CA LEU A 131 -5.56 -10.83 -11.13
C LEU A 131 -5.30 -11.12 -12.61
N ASP A 132 -4.11 -11.62 -12.96
CA ASP A 132 -3.78 -11.97 -14.35
C ASP A 132 -4.57 -13.21 -14.83
N ASP A 133 -4.74 -14.23 -13.99
CA ASP A 133 -5.54 -15.43 -14.29
C ASP A 133 -7.01 -15.07 -14.61
N GLN A 134 -7.58 -14.14 -13.85
CA GLN A 134 -8.98 -13.72 -14.01
C GLN A 134 -9.21 -12.64 -15.07
N ARG A 135 -8.16 -12.19 -15.76
CA ARG A 135 -8.24 -11.10 -16.74
C ARG A 135 -9.17 -11.40 -17.93
N ARG A 136 -9.39 -12.69 -18.26
CA ARG A 136 -10.20 -13.12 -19.42
C ARG A 136 -11.56 -13.71 -19.05
N THR A 137 -11.88 -13.81 -17.76
CA THR A 137 -13.08 -14.52 -17.28
C THR A 137 -14.30 -13.61 -17.11
N GLY A 138 -14.17 -12.31 -17.40
CA GLY A 138 -15.20 -11.30 -17.17
C GLY A 138 -15.36 -10.90 -15.69
N LEU A 139 -14.69 -11.60 -14.77
CA LEU A 139 -14.74 -11.30 -13.34
C LEU A 139 -14.11 -9.95 -12.98
N HIS A 140 -13.20 -9.42 -13.80
CA HIS A 140 -12.71 -8.06 -13.64
C HIS A 140 -13.85 -7.04 -13.74
N LYS A 141 -14.76 -7.22 -14.70
CA LYS A 141 -15.91 -6.33 -14.89
C LYS A 141 -16.84 -6.34 -13.69
N SER A 142 -17.13 -7.51 -13.13
CA SER A 142 -17.99 -7.60 -11.93
C SER A 142 -17.31 -7.03 -10.69
N LYS A 143 -15.99 -7.07 -10.62
CA LYS A 143 -15.21 -6.67 -9.45
C LYS A 143 -14.83 -5.19 -9.43
N PHE A 144 -14.41 -4.67 -10.58
CA PHE A 144 -13.83 -3.34 -10.76
C PHE A 144 -14.70 -2.41 -11.61
N GLU A 145 -15.87 -2.89 -12.07
CA GLU A 145 -16.78 -2.18 -12.99
C GLU A 145 -16.17 -1.92 -14.39
N VAL A 146 -15.01 -2.49 -14.69
CA VAL A 146 -14.27 -2.32 -15.96
C VAL A 146 -13.72 -3.65 -16.46
N ASP A 147 -13.63 -3.82 -17.78
CA ASP A 147 -13.29 -5.13 -18.37
C ASP A 147 -11.84 -5.55 -18.11
N VAL A 148 -10.91 -4.60 -18.08
CA VAL A 148 -9.48 -4.83 -17.81
C VAL A 148 -8.94 -3.67 -17.00
N ILE A 149 -8.16 -3.99 -15.99
CA ILE A 149 -7.45 -3.01 -15.15
C ILE A 149 -5.94 -3.00 -15.43
N GLN A 150 -5.30 -1.87 -15.20
CA GLN A 150 -3.86 -1.75 -14.99
C GLN A 150 -3.59 -1.53 -13.51
N TYR A 151 -2.50 -2.06 -12.98
CA TYR A 151 -2.24 -1.96 -11.54
C TYR A 151 -0.77 -2.04 -11.16
N ILE A 152 -0.50 -1.55 -9.95
CA ILE A 152 0.74 -1.73 -9.21
C ILE A 152 0.44 -2.32 -7.84
N GLY A 153 1.48 -2.80 -7.16
CA GLY A 153 1.46 -3.18 -5.76
C GLY A 153 2.22 -2.17 -4.91
N LEU A 154 1.78 -1.96 -3.68
CA LEU A 154 2.45 -1.14 -2.69
C LEU A 154 2.50 -1.91 -1.36
N LEU A 155 3.71 -2.17 -0.88
CA LEU A 155 3.97 -2.68 0.46
C LEU A 155 4.38 -1.50 1.35
N VAL A 156 3.64 -1.27 2.43
CA VAL A 156 3.98 -0.26 3.44
C VAL A 156 4.36 -0.98 4.74
N VAL A 157 5.60 -0.84 5.18
CA VAL A 157 6.18 -1.67 6.26
C VAL A 157 7.29 -0.94 7.01
N GLY A 158 7.31 -1.07 8.34
CA GLY A 158 8.40 -0.53 9.16
C GLY A 158 8.46 1.00 9.22
N ARG A 159 9.52 1.50 9.86
CA ARG A 159 9.77 2.94 10.05
C ARG A 159 11.15 3.31 9.51
N ARG A 160 11.29 4.50 8.92
CA ARG A 160 12.58 4.97 8.39
C ARG A 160 13.66 5.09 9.46
N LYS A 161 13.27 5.49 10.68
CA LYS A 161 14.16 5.64 11.84
C LYS A 161 14.79 4.33 12.31
N ASP A 162 14.20 3.19 11.94
CA ASP A 162 14.67 1.86 12.34
C ASP A 162 15.60 1.23 11.29
N LEU A 163 15.86 1.95 10.19
CA LEU A 163 16.77 1.55 9.13
C LEU A 163 18.04 2.39 9.17
N ASP A 164 19.20 1.74 9.14
CA ASP A 164 20.42 2.42 8.72
C ASP A 164 20.41 2.71 7.20
N ASP A 165 21.35 3.53 6.73
CA ASP A 165 21.36 3.97 5.34
C ASP A 165 21.58 2.80 4.36
N ALA A 166 22.34 1.78 4.73
CA ALA A 166 22.56 0.61 3.88
C ALA A 166 21.31 -0.27 3.81
N GLN A 167 20.57 -0.40 4.91
CA GLN A 167 19.28 -1.08 4.95
C GLN A 167 18.24 -0.33 4.11
N HIS A 168 18.18 1.00 4.25
CA HIS A 168 17.28 1.85 3.46
C HIS A 168 17.59 1.74 1.96
N GLU A 169 18.86 1.83 1.57
CA GLU A 169 19.30 1.65 0.17
C GLU A 169 18.87 0.29 -0.40
N ARG A 170 18.99 -0.79 0.37
CA ARG A 170 18.52 -2.12 -0.05
C ARG A 170 17.02 -2.17 -0.28
N MET A 171 16.23 -1.46 0.54
CA MET A 171 14.77 -1.36 0.38
C MET A 171 14.40 -0.56 -0.87
N VAL A 172 15.04 0.59 -1.08
CA VAL A 172 14.87 1.40 -2.29
C VAL A 172 15.24 0.59 -3.52
N TRP A 173 16.39 -0.09 -3.52
CA TRP A 173 16.81 -0.93 -4.63
C TRP A 173 15.78 -2.02 -4.95
N ARG A 174 15.22 -2.69 -3.93
CA ARG A 174 14.19 -3.72 -4.14
C ARG A 174 12.91 -3.12 -4.75
N SER A 175 12.48 -1.97 -4.24
CA SER A 175 11.31 -1.21 -4.72
C SER A 175 11.44 -0.74 -6.19
N GLU A 176 12.64 -0.29 -6.58
CA GLU A 176 12.89 0.29 -7.90
C GLU A 176 13.29 -0.74 -8.96
N ARG A 177 13.94 -1.83 -8.56
CA ARG A 177 14.58 -2.77 -9.50
C ARG A 177 13.85 -4.09 -9.65
N VAL A 178 12.97 -4.45 -8.72
CA VAL A 178 12.22 -5.71 -8.79
C VAL A 178 10.85 -5.47 -9.41
N SER A 179 10.59 -6.16 -10.52
CA SER A 179 9.26 -6.23 -11.15
C SER A 179 8.74 -7.66 -11.13
N VAL A 180 7.44 -7.83 -10.86
CA VAL A 180 6.75 -9.12 -10.85
C VAL A 180 5.76 -9.11 -12.01
N ALA A 181 5.88 -10.06 -12.93
CA ALA A 181 5.04 -10.13 -14.14
C ALA A 181 5.02 -8.81 -14.95
N GLY A 182 6.15 -8.08 -14.98
CA GLY A 182 6.26 -6.78 -15.65
C GLY A 182 5.57 -5.62 -14.93
N ARG A 183 5.17 -5.81 -13.66
CA ARG A 183 4.54 -4.80 -12.81
C ARG A 183 5.42 -4.45 -11.62
N GLN A 184 5.36 -3.20 -11.21
CA GLN A 184 6.13 -2.72 -10.08
C GLN A 184 5.44 -3.08 -8.76
N VAL A 185 6.25 -3.46 -7.77
CA VAL A 185 5.87 -3.54 -6.36
C VAL A 185 6.71 -2.52 -5.61
N ASN A 186 6.08 -1.42 -5.22
CA ASN A 186 6.75 -0.39 -4.43
C ASN A 186 6.83 -0.84 -2.97
N CYS A 187 7.99 -0.67 -2.34
CA CYS A 187 8.19 -0.95 -0.92
C CYS A 187 8.62 0.33 -0.21
N ILE A 188 7.85 0.76 0.79
CA ILE A 188 8.09 2.00 1.54
C ILE A 188 7.84 1.80 3.03
N THR A 189 8.36 2.71 3.83
CA THR A 189 8.03 2.86 5.26
C THR A 189 6.80 3.75 5.47
N PHE A 190 6.23 3.70 6.68
CA PHE A 190 5.13 4.60 7.03
C PHE A 190 5.55 6.08 7.08
N ASP A 191 6.82 6.36 7.35
CA ASP A 191 7.35 7.74 7.34
C ASP A 191 7.41 8.28 5.90
N GLU A 192 7.87 7.48 4.93
CA GLU A 192 7.87 7.84 3.51
C GLU A 192 6.46 7.97 2.95
N LEU A 193 5.53 7.14 3.42
CA LEU A 193 4.11 7.28 3.11
C LEU A 193 3.60 8.65 3.58
N TYR A 194 3.88 9.03 4.84
CA TYR A 194 3.48 10.33 5.38
C TYR A 194 4.04 11.49 4.54
N GLU A 195 5.34 11.46 4.23
CA GLU A 195 5.99 12.51 3.43
C GLU A 195 5.38 12.63 2.03
N THR A 196 5.10 11.49 1.40
CA THR A 196 4.48 11.46 0.06
C THR A 196 3.07 12.02 0.11
N LEU A 197 2.23 11.61 1.07
CA LEU A 197 0.87 12.13 1.21
C LEU A 197 0.87 13.63 1.52
N ALA A 198 1.77 14.09 2.38
CA ALA A 198 1.95 15.50 2.68
C ALA A 198 2.31 16.32 1.44
N LEU A 199 3.18 15.80 0.57
CA LEU A 199 3.51 16.43 -0.70
C LEU A 199 2.31 16.45 -1.65
N LYS A 200 1.59 15.33 -1.77
CA LYS A 200 0.43 15.21 -2.67
C LYS A 200 -0.70 16.14 -2.27
N ILE A 201 -0.97 16.30 -0.97
CA ILE A 201 -1.94 17.26 -0.46
C ILE A 201 -1.62 18.70 -0.90
N LYS A 202 -0.33 19.09 -0.95
CA LYS A 202 0.10 20.41 -1.44
C LYS A 202 -0.06 20.57 -2.96
N ILE A 203 -0.06 19.46 -3.71
CA ILE A 203 -0.22 19.47 -5.17
C ILE A 203 -1.71 19.54 -5.53
N PHE A 204 -2.57 18.85 -4.79
CA PHE A 204 -4.00 18.74 -5.09
C PHE A 204 -4.89 19.80 -4.45
N GLY A 205 -4.41 20.58 -3.48
CA GLY A 205 -5.20 21.67 -2.88
C GLY A 205 -4.37 22.76 -2.25
#